data_AF-A0A3N5FB22-F1
#
_entry.id   AF-A0A3N5FB22-F1
#
_cell.length_a   1.000
_cell.length_b   1.000
_cell.length_c   1.000
_cell.angle_alpha   90.00
_cell.angle_beta   90.00
_cell.angle_gamma   90.00
#
_symmetry.space_group_name_H-M   'P 1'
#
loop_
_entity.id
_entity.type
_entity.pdbx_description
1 polymer ?
#
loop_
_entity_poly.entity_id
_entity_poly.type
_entity_poly.pdbx_seq_one_letter_code
_entity_poly.pdbx_strand_id
1 'polypeptide(L)' 'MIGILLLLLPAAVQDGPIGLGEYRDRLRSIEESVGRGNLEEARGRARTLQSGRVRHEGFDFSPDGTVLEPLANAKDLAAA' A
#
# COMPACT_ATOMS: atom_id res chain seq x y z
N MET A 1 39.20 2.04 20.14
CA MET A 1 37.82 1.74 20.56
C MET A 1 36.92 1.94 19.36
N ILE A 2 36.50 0.85 18.71
CA ILE A 2 35.60 0.90 17.55
C ILE A 2 34.18 1.03 18.11
N GLY A 3 33.66 2.25 18.12
CA GLY A 3 32.25 2.50 18.45
C GLY A 3 31.40 2.02 17.29
N ILE A 4 30.67 0.93 17.51
CA ILE A 4 29.65 0.44 16.59
C ILE A 4 28.56 1.51 16.51
N LEU A 5 28.52 2.24 15.39
CA LEU A 5 27.44 3.13 15.03
C LEU A 5 26.22 2.25 14.71
N LEU A 6 25.36 2.05 15.70
CA LEU A 6 24.04 1.46 15.49
C LEU A 6 23.26 2.39 14.55
N LEU A 7 23.22 2.04 13.27
CA LEU A 7 22.28 2.62 12.32
C LEU A 7 20.87 2.28 12.82
N LEU A 8 20.21 3.24 13.46
CA LEU A 8 18.76 3.26 13.64
C LEU A 8 18.15 3.19 12.24
N LEU A 9 17.79 1.99 11.81
CA LEU A 9 16.79 1.81 10.76
C LEU A 9 15.49 2.41 11.32
N PRO A 10 14.92 3.46 10.71
CA PRO A 10 13.54 3.81 11.02
C PRO A 10 12.71 2.63 10.50
N ALA A 11 12.32 1.74 11.41
CA ALA A 11 11.17 0.89 11.18
C ALA A 11 10.02 1.85 10.89
N ALA A 12 9.70 2.01 9.61
CA ALA A 12 8.59 2.80 9.12
C ALA A 12 7.29 2.11 9.56
N VAL A 13 7.02 2.15 10.86
CA VAL A 13 5.69 1.99 11.43
C VAL A 13 4.98 3.28 11.06
N GLN A 14 4.53 3.39 9.81
CA GLN A 14 3.68 4.49 9.40
C GLN A 14 2.25 4.19 9.87
N ASP A 15 2.03 4.32 11.18
CA ASP A 15 0.70 4.35 11.83
C ASP A 15 0.06 5.75 11.68
N GLY A 16 0.13 6.32 10.48
CA GLY A 16 -0.40 7.65 10.17
C GLY A 16 -1.08 7.65 8.81
N PRO A 17 -2.07 8.54 8.58
CA PRO A 17 -2.70 8.66 7.27
C PRO A 17 -1.67 9.08 6.22
N ILE A 18 -1.60 8.34 5.12
CA ILE A 18 -0.68 8.60 4.01
C ILE A 18 -1.18 9.79 3.18
N GLY A 19 -0.28 10.53 2.54
CA GLY A 19 -0.68 11.63 1.65
C GLY A 19 -1.30 11.13 0.34
N LEU A 20 -2.01 12.01 -0.38
CA LEU A 20 -2.59 11.68 -1.69
C LEU A 20 -1.54 11.24 -2.73
N GLY A 21 -0.35 11.84 -2.72
CA GLY A 21 0.75 11.45 -3.62
C GLY A 21 1.18 9.99 -3.39
N GLU A 22 1.43 9.65 -2.12
CA GLU A 22 1.79 8.29 -1.72
C GLU A 22 0.66 7.29 -2.00
N TYR A 23 -0.60 7.69 -1.80
CA TYR A 23 -1.75 6.87 -2.15
C TYR A 23 -1.75 6.51 -3.66
N ARG A 24 -1.48 7.49 -4.53
CA ARG A 24 -1.37 7.26 -5.99
C ARG A 24 -0.19 6.37 -6.35
N ASP A 25 0.96 6.56 -5.71
CA ASP A 25 2.13 5.72 -5.96
C ASP A 25 1.88 4.27 -5.52
N ARG A 26 1.19 4.07 -4.40
CA ARG A 26 0.77 2.72 -3.94
C ARG A 26 -0.22 2.07 -4.92
N LEU A 27 -1.18 2.82 -5.47
CA LEU A 27 -2.09 2.33 -6.52
C LEU A 27 -1.32 1.90 -7.77
N ARG A 28 -0.41 2.75 -8.28
CA ARG A 28 0.43 2.41 -9.43
C ARG A 28 1.26 1.15 -9.17
N SER A 29 1.81 0.99 -7.97
CA SER A 29 2.58 -0.20 -7.63
C SER A 29 1.74 -1.47 -7.55
N ILE A 30 0.44 -1.37 -7.24
CA ILE A 30 -0.50 -2.49 -7.33
C ILE A 30 -0.74 -2.84 -8.80
N GLU A 31 -1.01 -1.85 -9.65
CA GLU A 31 -1.18 -2.02 -11.11
C GLU A 31 0.04 -2.69 -11.76
N GLU A 32 1.26 -2.27 -11.38
CA GLU A 32 2.50 -2.87 -11.86
C GLU A 32 2.66 -4.34 -11.43
N SER A 33 2.26 -4.68 -10.20
CA SER A 33 2.28 -6.07 -9.73
C SER A 33 1.28 -6.93 -10.50
N VAL A 34 0.08 -6.42 -10.78
CA VAL A 34 -0.90 -7.09 -11.65
C VAL A 34 -0.35 -7.26 -13.07
N GLY A 35 0.22 -6.20 -13.65
CA GLY A 35 0.79 -6.23 -15.00
C GLY A 35 1.96 -7.21 -15.17
N ARG A 36 2.69 -7.51 -14.09
CA ARG A 36 3.75 -8.53 -14.05
C ARG A 36 3.23 -9.94 -13.73
N GLY A 37 1.92 -10.11 -13.56
CA GLY A 37 1.30 -11.38 -13.17
C GLY A 37 1.53 -11.76 -11.71
N ASN A 38 2.04 -10.85 -10.88
CA ASN A 38 2.29 -11.10 -9.47
C ASN A 38 1.06 -10.76 -8.62
N LEU A 39 0.06 -11.63 -8.70
CA LEU A 39 -1.22 -11.42 -8.00
C LEU A 39 -1.07 -11.41 -6.47
N GLU A 40 -0.23 -12.26 -5.90
CA GLU A 40 -0.05 -12.33 -4.45
C GLU A 40 0.48 -11.01 -3.87
N GLU A 41 1.45 -10.42 -4.55
CA GLU A 41 1.98 -9.09 -4.20
C GLU A 41 0.92 -8.01 -4.37
N ALA A 42 0.18 -8.02 -5.48
CA ALA A 42 -0.92 -7.07 -5.71
C ALA A 42 -1.99 -7.16 -4.60
N ARG A 43 -2.40 -8.38 -4.22
CA ARG A 43 -3.35 -8.65 -3.13
C ARG A 43 -2.87 -8.10 -1.79
N GLY A 44 -1.63 -8.40 -1.43
CA GLY A 44 -1.04 -7.95 -0.16
C GLY A 44 -0.98 -6.42 -0.07
N ARG A 45 -0.59 -5.77 -1.17
CA ARG A 45 -0.55 -4.31 -1.28
C ARG A 45 -1.94 -3.69 -1.26
N ALA A 46 -2.91 -4.26 -1.97
CA ALA A 46 -4.30 -3.79 -1.97
C ALA A 46 -4.93 -3.86 -0.58
N ARG A 47 -4.73 -4.97 0.17
CA ARG A 47 -5.20 -5.09 1.56
C ARG A 47 -4.57 -4.06 2.48
N THR A 48 -3.25 -3.89 2.37
CA THR A 48 -2.51 -2.91 3.18
C THR A 48 -2.99 -1.49 2.89
N LEU A 49 -3.26 -1.18 1.62
CA LEU A 49 -3.78 0.11 1.22
C LEU A 49 -5.20 0.32 1.74
N GLN A 50 -6.08 -0.68 1.59
CA GLN A 50 -7.47 -0.63 2.04
C GLN A 50 -7.59 -0.43 3.56
N SER A 51 -6.72 -1.04 4.36
CA SER A 51 -6.68 -0.84 5.81
C SER A 51 -6.14 0.52 6.25
N GLY A 52 -5.52 1.26 5.33
CA GLY A 52 -4.91 2.56 5.62
C GLY A 52 -5.91 3.72 5.61
N ARG A 53 -5.42 4.89 6.01
CA ARG A 53 -6.12 6.18 5.90
C ARG A 53 -5.34 7.08 4.96
N VAL A 54 -6.03 7.92 4.20
CA VAL A 54 -5.41 8.87 3.29
C VAL A 54 -5.77 10.29 3.72
N ARG A 55 -4.79 11.17 3.78
CA ARG A 55 -4.96 12.59 4.07
C ARG A 55 -4.87 13.41 2.79
N HIS A 56 -5.88 14.22 2.54
CA HIS A 56 -5.91 15.20 1.45
C HIS A 56 -6.61 16.48 1.91
N GLU A 57 -5.95 17.62 1.69
CA GLU A 57 -6.50 18.95 2.03
C GLU A 57 -6.96 19.09 3.50
N GLY A 58 -6.29 18.38 4.42
CA GLY A 58 -6.64 18.39 5.85
C GLY A 58 -7.75 17.42 6.25
N PHE A 59 -8.32 16.68 5.31
CA PHE A 59 -9.33 15.64 5.55
C PHE A 59 -8.71 14.25 5.46
N ASP A 60 -9.11 13.38 6.38
CA ASP A 60 -8.78 11.96 6.35
C ASP A 60 -9.95 11.19 5.73
N PHE A 61 -9.66 10.34 4.75
CA PHE A 61 -10.64 9.43 4.16
C PHE A 61 -10.09 8.00 4.12
N SER A 62 -11.02 7.04 4.05
CA SER A 62 -10.70 5.65 3.78
C SER A 62 -10.65 5.43 2.28
N PRO A 63 -9.66 4.68 1.76
CA PRO A 63 -9.63 4.28 0.36
C PRO A 63 -10.91 3.60 -0.10
N ASP A 64 -11.29 3.84 -1.35
CA ASP A 64 -12.52 3.26 -1.91
C ASP A 64 -12.41 1.73 -1.97
N GLY A 65 -13.24 1.07 -1.18
CA GLY A 65 -13.32 -0.39 -1.11
C GLY A 65 -13.76 -1.01 -2.44
N THR A 66 -14.59 -0.33 -3.23
CA THR A 66 -15.07 -0.87 -4.51
C THR A 66 -13.95 -1.04 -5.54
N VAL A 67 -12.88 -0.26 -5.42
CA VAL A 67 -11.69 -0.33 -6.28
C VAL A 67 -10.70 -1.39 -5.78
N LEU A 68 -10.53 -1.49 -4.45
CA LEU A 68 -9.51 -2.36 -3.85
C LEU A 68 -10.00 -3.77 -3.51
N GLU A 69 -11.29 -3.96 -3.25
CA GLU A 69 -11.87 -5.27 -2.87
C GLU A 69 -11.74 -6.36 -3.93
N PRO A 70 -11.96 -6.08 -5.24
CA PRO A 70 -11.74 -7.09 -6.28
C PRO A 70 -10.31 -7.61 -6.23
N LEU A 71 -9.33 -6.70 -6.13
CA LEU A 71 -7.92 -7.04 -6.04
C LEU A 71 -7.57 -7.72 -4.72
N ALA A 72 -8.05 -7.25 -3.58
CA ALA A 72 -7.75 -7.84 -2.27
C ALA A 72 -8.28 -9.28 -2.12
N ASN A 73 -9.38 -9.60 -2.81
CA ASN A 73 -10.07 -10.88 -2.74
C ASN A 73 -9.88 -11.78 -3.97
N ALA A 74 -9.26 -11.28 -5.04
CA ALA A 74 -9.00 -12.00 -6.27
C ALA A 74 -8.35 -13.36 -6.00
N LYS A 75 -8.96 -14.43 -6.51
CA LYS A 75 -8.41 -15.80 -6.41
C LYS A 75 -7.44 -16.11 -7.54
N ASP A 76 -7.61 -15.43 -8.66
CA ASP A 76 -6.79 -15.51 -9.87
C ASP A 76 -6.77 -14.12 -10.56
N LEU A 77 -5.89 -13.95 -11.55
CA LEU A 77 -5.74 -12.69 -12.28
C LEU A 77 -6.94 -12.37 -13.18
N ALA A 78 -7.76 -13.35 -13.53
CA ALA A 78 -8.96 -13.11 -14.33
C ALA A 78 -10.09 -12.51 -13.47
N ALA A 79 -10.05 -12.74 -12.16
CA ALA A 79 -10.94 -12.17 -11.17
C ALA A 79 -10.44 -10.83 -10.57
N ALA A 80 -9.25 -10.37 -10.99
CA ALA A 80 -8.60 -9.13 -10.55
C ALA A 80 -8.87 -8.01 -11.55
#